data_AF-A0A6C0C184-F1
#
_entry.id   AF-A0A6C0C184-F1
#
_cell.length_a   1.000
_cell.length_b   1.000
_cell.length_c   1.000
_cell.angle_alpha   90.00
_cell.angle_beta   90.00
_cell.angle_gamma   90.00
#
_symmetry.space_group_name_H-M   'P 1'
#
loop_
_entity.id
_entity.type
_entity.pdbx_description
1 polymer ?
#
loop_
_entity_poly.entity_id
_entity_poly.type
_entity_poly.pdbx_seq_one_letter_code
_entity_poly.pdbx_strand_id
1 'polypeptide(L)'
;MNDREVLDYLFFAIIMCGFVDLFLYIITGKKARWFKLHACINALIVGLTYNNVFMIVRNPQCGFDEKTTNIDGIFTVALHIYHCLFFQLKTIDYYHHGLSVFIPILLVPNINYRFNSLYYFTLSGLPGGLDYFALTMVKYNYIDKLLEKKFSSIINAYVRMPLGTIAAFYTYTAAVNENNIIIFISLNAMGFLVYYNVSYFGKLAIENHGENKRQLLN
;
A
#
# COMPACT_ATOMS: atom_id res chain seq x y z
N MET A 1 -14.48 4.25 -15.79
CA MET A 1 -14.82 2.82 -15.88
C MET A 1 -16.24 2.65 -15.39
N ASN A 2 -17.04 1.86 -16.07
CA ASN A 2 -18.35 1.46 -15.53
C ASN A 2 -18.17 0.36 -14.46
N ASP A 3 -19.20 0.11 -13.65
CA ASP A 3 -19.12 -0.85 -12.53
C ASP A 3 -18.74 -2.26 -12.98
N ARG A 4 -19.20 -2.67 -14.17
CA ARG A 4 -18.90 -3.98 -14.74
C ARG A 4 -17.41 -4.11 -15.08
N GLU A 5 -16.82 -3.10 -15.70
CA GLU A 5 -15.40 -3.07 -15.99
C GLU A 5 -14.58 -3.15 -14.70
N VAL A 6 -14.95 -2.42 -13.65
CA VAL A 6 -14.26 -2.50 -12.34
C VAL A 6 -14.25 -3.92 -11.81
N LEU A 7 -15.39 -4.61 -11.87
CA LEU A 7 -15.51 -6.01 -11.43
C LEU A 7 -14.69 -6.96 -12.30
N ASP A 8 -14.69 -6.77 -13.62
CA ASP A 8 -13.91 -7.60 -14.55
C ASP A 8 -12.41 -7.45 -14.29
N TYR A 9 -11.92 -6.22 -14.12
CA TYR A 9 -10.52 -5.95 -13.77
C TYR A 9 -10.16 -6.47 -12.38
N LEU A 10 -11.07 -6.39 -11.41
CA LEU A 10 -10.85 -6.93 -10.07
C LEU A 10 -10.72 -8.46 -10.10
N PHE A 11 -11.64 -9.13 -10.80
CA PHE A 11 -11.58 -10.58 -10.97
C PHE A 11 -10.30 -11.01 -11.67
N PHE A 12 -9.92 -10.30 -12.75
CA PHE A 12 -8.66 -10.49 -13.44
C PHE A 12 -7.46 -10.32 -12.49
N ALA A 13 -7.44 -9.25 -11.68
CA ALA A 13 -6.35 -8.99 -10.75
C ALA A 13 -6.23 -10.06 -9.65
N ILE A 14 -7.34 -10.61 -9.15
CA ILE A 14 -7.36 -11.72 -8.19
C ILE A 14 -6.79 -12.99 -8.83
N ILE A 15 -7.20 -13.30 -10.06
CA ILE A 15 -6.64 -14.42 -10.83
C ILE A 15 -5.13 -14.25 -11.03
N MET A 16 -4.68 -13.04 -11.37
CA MET A 16 -3.26 -12.73 -11.52
C MET A 16 -2.49 -12.91 -10.20
N CYS A 17 -3.06 -12.53 -9.06
CA CYS A 17 -2.46 -12.83 -7.75
C CYS A 17 -2.28 -14.35 -7.57
N GLY A 18 -3.30 -15.14 -7.93
CA GLY A 18 -3.23 -16.60 -7.89
C GLY A 18 -2.17 -17.20 -8.81
N PHE A 19 -2.03 -16.69 -10.04
CA PHE A 19 -0.99 -17.13 -10.97
C PHE A 19 0.42 -16.80 -10.46
N VAL A 20 0.63 -15.58 -9.96
CA VAL A 20 1.92 -15.16 -9.40
C VAL A 20 2.26 -16.02 -8.17
N ASP A 21 1.30 -16.27 -7.30
CA ASP A 21 1.49 -17.11 -6.12
C ASP A 21 1.83 -18.56 -6.48
N LEU A 22 1.11 -19.15 -7.44
CA LEU A 22 1.40 -20.50 -7.94
C LEU A 22 2.79 -20.58 -8.58
N PHE A 23 3.15 -19.60 -9.40
CA PHE A 23 4.46 -19.53 -10.03
C PHE A 23 5.59 -19.44 -8.98
N LEU A 24 5.45 -18.55 -8.00
CA LEU A 24 6.40 -18.42 -6.88
C LEU A 24 6.47 -19.71 -6.05
N TYR A 25 5.34 -20.36 -5.81
CA TYR A 25 5.27 -21.64 -5.11
C TYR A 25 6.04 -22.75 -5.85
N ILE A 26 5.88 -22.85 -7.17
CA ILE A 26 6.56 -23.86 -7.99
C ILE A 26 8.08 -23.66 -7.95
N ILE A 27 8.55 -22.41 -8.07
CA ILE A 27 10.00 -22.12 -8.17
C ILE A 27 10.69 -22.16 -6.80
N THR A 28 10.03 -21.64 -5.75
CA THR A 28 10.70 -21.35 -4.47
C THR A 28 10.03 -22.01 -3.26
N GLY A 29 8.96 -22.78 -3.46
CA GLY A 29 8.24 -23.52 -2.43
C GLY A 29 7.39 -22.66 -1.47
N LYS A 30 6.92 -23.29 -0.39
CA LYS A 30 6.01 -22.70 0.63
C LYS A 30 6.65 -21.62 1.50
N LYS A 31 7.98 -21.63 1.61
CA LYS A 31 8.70 -20.76 2.53
C LYS A 31 8.47 -19.29 2.18
N ALA A 32 7.99 -18.50 3.14
CA ALA A 32 7.68 -17.08 2.96
C ALA A 32 6.70 -16.78 1.79
N ARG A 33 5.82 -17.73 1.44
CA ARG A 33 4.91 -17.63 0.28
C ARG A 33 4.18 -16.28 0.20
N TRP A 34 3.49 -15.91 1.28
CA TRP A 34 2.78 -14.63 1.38
C TRP A 34 3.70 -13.42 1.13
N PHE A 35 4.88 -13.40 1.77
CA PHE A 35 5.79 -12.27 1.66
C PHE A 35 6.36 -12.09 0.26
N LYS A 36 6.63 -13.19 -0.45
CA LYS A 36 7.06 -13.16 -1.85
C LYS A 36 5.96 -12.61 -2.76
N LEU A 37 4.74 -13.14 -2.62
CA LEU A 37 3.59 -12.68 -3.39
C LEU A 37 3.36 -11.18 -3.20
N HIS A 38 3.32 -10.74 -1.94
CA HIS A 38 3.08 -9.34 -1.62
C HIS A 38 4.19 -8.43 -2.15
N ALA A 39 5.47 -8.82 -2.04
CA ALA A 39 6.57 -8.07 -2.63
C ALA A 39 6.44 -7.94 -4.16
N CYS A 40 6.04 -9.01 -4.87
CA CYS A 40 5.86 -9.00 -6.32
C CYS A 40 4.69 -8.09 -6.75
N ILE A 41 3.53 -8.18 -6.10
CA ILE A 41 2.39 -7.34 -6.46
C ILE A 41 2.64 -5.88 -6.09
N ASN A 42 3.32 -5.61 -4.98
CA ASN A 42 3.74 -4.25 -4.64
C ASN A 42 4.70 -3.65 -5.68
N ALA A 43 5.64 -4.45 -6.22
CA ALA A 43 6.51 -4.01 -7.30
C ALA A 43 5.73 -3.69 -8.59
N LEU A 44 4.69 -4.46 -8.90
CA LEU A 44 3.76 -4.15 -10.00
C LEU A 44 3.03 -2.82 -9.74
N ILE A 45 2.52 -2.59 -8.52
CA ILE A 45 1.87 -1.32 -8.14
C ILE A 45 2.83 -0.14 -8.29
N VAL A 46 4.11 -0.29 -7.93
CA VAL A 46 5.15 0.73 -8.20
C VAL A 46 5.23 1.04 -9.69
N GLY A 47 5.28 0.02 -10.56
CA GLY A 47 5.30 0.22 -12.01
C GLY A 47 4.06 0.96 -12.53
N LEU A 48 2.87 0.59 -12.05
CA LEU A 48 1.60 1.22 -12.44
C LEU A 48 1.48 2.69 -11.98
N THR A 49 2.08 3.02 -10.84
CA THR A 49 2.03 4.37 -10.24
C THR A 49 3.19 5.27 -10.66
N TYR A 50 4.26 4.70 -11.23
CA TYR A 50 5.53 5.38 -11.49
C TYR A 50 5.36 6.70 -12.27
N ASN A 51 4.69 6.67 -13.42
CA ASN A 51 4.53 7.86 -14.26
C ASN A 51 3.81 9.00 -13.53
N ASN A 52 2.71 8.68 -12.82
CA ASN A 52 1.94 9.66 -12.08
C ASN A 52 2.75 10.27 -10.93
N VAL A 53 3.47 9.44 -10.17
CA VAL A 53 4.33 9.91 -9.07
C VAL A 53 5.49 10.75 -9.61
N PHE A 54 6.13 10.33 -10.69
CA PHE A 54 7.21 11.08 -11.32
C PHE A 54 6.74 12.45 -11.81
N MET A 55 5.56 12.53 -12.42
CA MET A 55 4.96 13.79 -12.85
C MET A 55 4.67 14.70 -11.65
N ILE A 56 4.11 14.19 -10.55
CA ILE A 56 3.85 14.97 -9.33
C ILE A 56 5.15 15.55 -8.75
N VAL A 57 6.24 14.76 -8.73
CA VAL A 57 7.54 15.23 -8.26
C VAL A 57 8.10 16.35 -9.16
N ARG A 58 7.89 16.26 -10.47
CA ARG A 58 8.35 17.27 -11.45
C ARG A 58 7.48 18.53 -11.48
N ASN A 59 6.17 18.36 -11.32
CA ASN A 59 5.17 19.42 -11.35
C ASN A 59 4.07 19.10 -10.33
N PRO A 60 4.20 19.59 -9.08
CA PRO A 60 3.23 19.31 -8.01
C PRO A 60 1.77 19.59 -8.37
N GLN A 61 1.51 20.63 -9.17
CA GLN A 61 0.15 21.02 -9.56
C GLN A 61 -0.57 19.94 -10.40
N CYS A 62 0.18 19.14 -11.15
CA CYS A 62 -0.38 18.08 -11.97
C CYS A 62 -0.97 16.92 -11.13
N GLY A 63 -0.78 16.93 -9.81
CA GLY A 63 -1.41 15.97 -8.90
C GLY A 63 -2.94 16.06 -8.90
N PHE A 64 -3.50 17.23 -9.23
CA PHE A 64 -4.94 17.48 -9.32
C PHE A 64 -5.52 17.20 -10.71
N ASP A 65 -4.69 16.78 -11.67
CA ASP A 65 -5.19 16.32 -12.96
C ASP A 65 -5.92 14.98 -12.79
N GLU A 66 -6.84 14.69 -13.71
CA GLU A 66 -7.46 13.38 -13.78
C GLU A 66 -6.43 12.29 -14.08
N LYS A 67 -6.67 11.14 -13.48
CA LYS A 67 -5.88 9.93 -13.72
C LYS A 67 -6.47 9.12 -14.87
N THR A 68 -5.60 8.54 -15.68
CA THR A 68 -5.99 7.77 -16.87
C THR A 68 -6.60 6.40 -16.54
N THR A 69 -6.13 5.73 -15.48
CA THR A 69 -6.59 4.39 -15.09
C THR A 69 -6.53 4.21 -13.57
N ASN A 70 -7.35 3.34 -12.99
CA ASN A 70 -7.31 3.00 -11.55
C ASN A 70 -6.83 1.56 -11.28
N ILE A 71 -6.04 1.01 -12.20
CA ILE A 71 -5.57 -0.39 -12.15
C ILE A 71 -4.67 -0.66 -10.93
N ASP A 72 -3.82 0.29 -10.54
CA ASP A 72 -3.03 0.28 -9.29
C ASP A 72 -3.89 0.06 -8.04
N GLY A 73 -5.03 0.77 -7.94
CA GLY A 73 -5.98 0.60 -6.86
C GLY A 73 -6.64 -0.78 -6.90
N ILE A 74 -7.01 -1.25 -8.09
CA ILE A 74 -7.62 -2.58 -8.27
C ILE A 74 -6.65 -3.70 -7.85
N PHE A 75 -5.37 -3.63 -8.24
CA PHE A 75 -4.37 -4.59 -7.80
C PHE A 75 -4.11 -4.54 -6.29
N THR A 76 -4.13 -3.33 -5.71
CA THR A 76 -4.04 -3.17 -4.25
C THR A 76 -5.18 -3.91 -3.56
N VAL A 77 -6.42 -3.71 -4.00
CA VAL A 77 -7.59 -4.40 -3.44
C VAL A 77 -7.52 -5.90 -3.65
N ALA A 78 -7.23 -6.33 -4.87
CA ALA A 78 -7.16 -7.75 -5.25
C ALA A 78 -6.17 -8.51 -4.37
N LEU A 79 -4.99 -7.92 -4.11
CA LEU A 79 -3.97 -8.53 -3.26
C LEU A 79 -4.47 -8.80 -1.83
N HIS A 80 -5.20 -7.84 -1.24
CA HIS A 80 -5.71 -7.98 0.13
C HIS A 80 -6.94 -8.90 0.19
N ILE A 81 -7.80 -8.92 -0.85
CA ILE A 81 -8.85 -9.94 -0.96
C ILE A 81 -8.21 -11.34 -1.03
N TYR A 82 -7.19 -11.51 -1.88
CA TYR A 82 -6.47 -12.77 -2.01
C TYR A 82 -5.81 -13.18 -0.68
N HIS A 83 -5.22 -12.22 0.06
CA HIS A 83 -4.67 -12.46 1.39
C HIS A 83 -5.70 -13.05 2.35
N CYS A 84 -6.86 -12.39 2.47
CA CYS A 84 -7.94 -12.78 3.37
C CYS A 84 -8.53 -14.15 3.04
N LEU A 85 -8.54 -14.54 1.76
CA LEU A 85 -9.10 -15.82 1.31
C LEU A 85 -8.14 -17.00 1.50
N PHE A 86 -6.84 -16.80 1.28
CA PHE A 86 -5.88 -17.90 1.13
C PHE A 86 -4.79 -17.97 2.20
N PHE A 87 -4.69 -16.99 3.10
CA PHE A 87 -3.68 -16.97 4.16
C PHE A 87 -4.28 -16.64 5.51
N GLN A 88 -3.58 -17.06 6.57
CA GLN A 88 -3.99 -16.80 7.94
C GLN A 88 -3.73 -15.35 8.34
N LEU A 89 -4.78 -14.68 8.79
CA LEU A 89 -4.74 -13.30 9.25
C LEU A 89 -4.34 -13.20 10.72
N LYS A 90 -3.47 -12.24 11.04
CA LYS A 90 -3.21 -11.80 12.41
C LYS A 90 -4.19 -10.70 12.79
N THR A 91 -4.30 -10.44 14.10
CA THR A 91 -5.15 -9.37 14.63
C THR A 91 -4.89 -8.01 13.96
N ILE A 92 -3.62 -7.65 13.77
CA ILE A 92 -3.23 -6.39 13.12
C ILE A 92 -3.66 -6.32 11.65
N ASP A 93 -3.78 -7.47 10.97
CA ASP A 93 -4.17 -7.52 9.57
C ASP A 93 -5.65 -7.17 9.40
N TYR A 94 -6.51 -7.51 10.37
CA TYR A 94 -7.92 -7.08 10.34
C TYR A 94 -8.06 -5.55 10.41
N TYR A 95 -7.27 -4.89 11.27
CA TYR A 95 -7.25 -3.43 11.35
C TYR A 95 -6.72 -2.81 10.05
N HIS A 96 -5.63 -3.34 9.50
CA HIS A 96 -5.04 -2.88 8.24
C HIS A 96 -6.03 -3.06 7.07
N HIS A 97 -6.59 -4.26 6.87
CA HIS A 97 -7.50 -4.54 5.76
C HIS A 97 -8.81 -3.76 5.87
N GLY A 98 -9.44 -3.74 7.04
CA GLY A 98 -10.70 -3.04 7.25
C GLY A 98 -10.56 -1.54 7.02
N LEU A 99 -9.74 -0.88 7.84
CA LEU A 99 -9.63 0.57 7.86
C LEU A 99 -8.83 1.14 6.70
N SER A 100 -7.82 0.42 6.23
CA SER A 100 -6.82 0.98 5.30
C SER A 100 -6.95 0.46 3.88
N VAL A 101 -7.82 -0.52 3.63
CA VAL A 101 -8.06 -1.08 2.30
C VAL A 101 -9.56 -1.04 1.98
N PHE A 102 -10.42 -1.72 2.75
CA PHE A 102 -11.82 -1.88 2.38
C PHE A 102 -12.67 -0.61 2.53
N ILE A 103 -12.46 0.19 3.58
CA ILE A 103 -13.12 1.49 3.69
C ILE A 103 -12.71 2.44 2.55
N PRO A 104 -11.41 2.63 2.25
CA PRO A 104 -10.98 3.43 1.10
C PRO A 104 -11.62 3.02 -0.24
N ILE A 105 -11.88 1.74 -0.49
CA ILE A 105 -12.55 1.29 -1.73
C ILE A 105 -13.91 1.95 -1.93
N LEU A 106 -14.67 2.21 -0.87
CA LEU A 106 -15.97 2.87 -0.98
C LEU A 106 -15.83 4.36 -1.33
N LEU A 107 -14.67 4.94 -1.04
CA LEU A 107 -14.36 6.36 -1.25
C LEU A 107 -13.68 6.61 -2.60
N VAL A 108 -12.83 5.67 -3.06
CA VAL A 108 -11.99 5.78 -4.27
C VAL A 108 -12.76 6.00 -5.58
N PRO A 109 -13.94 5.40 -5.84
CA PRO A 109 -14.72 5.67 -7.05
C PRO A 109 -15.04 7.16 -7.25
N ASN A 110 -15.08 7.94 -6.16
CA ASN A 110 -15.33 9.37 -6.17
C ASN A 110 -14.04 10.22 -6.30
N ILE A 111 -12.87 9.58 -6.38
CA ILE A 111 -11.55 10.25 -6.31
C ILE A 111 -10.68 9.79 -7.49
N ASN A 112 -10.82 10.49 -8.63
CA ASN A 112 -10.05 10.18 -9.85
C ASN A 112 -8.88 11.14 -10.11
N TYR A 113 -8.17 11.54 -9.06
CA TYR A 113 -7.03 12.44 -9.19
C TYR A 113 -5.69 11.70 -9.30
N ARG A 114 -4.72 12.29 -10.01
CA ARG A 114 -3.38 11.72 -10.19
C ARG A 114 -2.68 11.46 -8.85
N PHE A 115 -2.86 12.34 -7.86
CA PHE A 115 -2.28 12.18 -6.52
C PHE A 115 -2.70 10.87 -5.82
N ASN A 116 -3.81 10.25 -6.21
CA ASN A 116 -4.20 8.95 -5.67
C ASN A 116 -3.15 7.86 -5.98
N SER A 117 -2.38 8.02 -7.05
CA SER A 117 -1.24 7.13 -7.35
C SER A 117 -0.11 7.28 -6.32
N LEU A 118 0.08 8.48 -5.74
CA LEU A 118 1.06 8.70 -4.67
C LEU A 118 0.65 7.97 -3.39
N TYR A 119 -0.65 7.92 -3.11
CA TYR A 119 -1.20 7.10 -2.03
C TYR A 119 -0.87 5.62 -2.24
N TYR A 120 -1.23 5.03 -3.39
CA TYR A 120 -0.95 3.62 -3.66
C TYR A 120 0.54 3.30 -3.68
N PHE A 121 1.35 4.17 -4.30
CA PHE A 121 2.81 4.04 -4.30
C PHE A 121 3.38 3.99 -2.88
N THR A 122 2.83 4.79 -1.97
CA THR A 122 3.34 4.92 -0.60
C THR A 122 2.89 3.79 0.31
N LEU A 123 1.60 3.44 0.31
CA LEU A 123 1.05 2.47 1.27
C LEU A 123 1.21 1.02 0.79
N SER A 124 1.05 0.78 -0.51
CA SER A 124 1.03 -0.56 -1.10
C SER A 124 2.07 -0.76 -2.19
N GLY A 125 2.81 0.28 -2.58
CA GLY A 125 3.89 0.22 -3.56
C GLY A 125 5.24 0.05 -2.87
N LEU A 126 6.11 1.04 -3.03
CA LEU A 126 7.56 0.91 -2.80
C LEU A 126 7.90 0.58 -1.33
N PRO A 127 7.44 1.32 -0.31
CA PRO A 127 7.78 1.02 1.09
C PRO A 127 7.34 -0.40 1.48
N GLY A 128 6.10 -0.76 1.17
CA GLY A 128 5.58 -2.10 1.46
C GLY A 128 6.33 -3.18 0.69
N GLY A 129 6.62 -2.98 -0.60
CA GLY A 129 7.34 -3.97 -1.41
C GLY A 129 8.72 -4.29 -0.83
N LEU A 130 9.44 -3.26 -0.39
CA LEU A 130 10.73 -3.39 0.27
C LEU A 130 10.62 -4.10 1.63
N ASP A 131 9.64 -3.74 2.47
CA ASP A 131 9.40 -4.40 3.76
C ASP A 131 9.12 -5.91 3.58
N TYR A 132 8.23 -6.27 2.65
CA TYR A 132 7.88 -7.68 2.40
C TYR A 132 9.00 -8.47 1.73
N PHE A 133 9.82 -7.83 0.91
CA PHE A 133 11.05 -8.42 0.40
C PHE A 133 12.06 -8.70 1.52
N ALA A 134 12.28 -7.74 2.43
CA ALA A 134 13.15 -7.94 3.59
C ALA A 134 12.63 -9.07 4.50
N LEU A 135 11.33 -9.15 4.75
CA LEU A 135 10.71 -10.26 5.48
C LEU A 135 10.93 -11.61 4.79
N THR A 136 10.91 -11.65 3.46
CA THR A 136 11.29 -12.85 2.69
C THR A 136 12.75 -13.22 2.98
N MET A 137 13.68 -12.26 2.92
CA MET A 137 15.10 -12.49 3.18
C MET A 137 15.37 -13.02 4.60
N VAL A 138 14.66 -12.50 5.61
CA VAL A 138 14.71 -13.04 6.98
C VAL A 138 14.29 -14.50 7.01
N LYS A 139 13.19 -14.86 6.34
CA LYS A 139 12.73 -16.25 6.32
C LYS A 139 13.76 -17.15 5.69
N TYR A 140 14.46 -16.72 4.64
CA TYR A 140 15.54 -17.48 4.01
C TYR A 140 16.88 -17.42 4.76
N ASN A 141 16.95 -16.75 5.91
CA ASN A 141 18.17 -16.56 6.70
C ASN A 141 19.27 -15.78 5.96
N TYR A 142 18.92 -14.96 4.98
CA TYR A 142 19.88 -14.08 4.28
C TYR A 142 20.19 -12.81 5.07
N ILE A 143 19.24 -12.36 5.89
CA ILE A 143 19.43 -11.26 6.84
C ILE A 143 18.85 -11.65 8.18
N ASP A 144 19.37 -11.07 9.26
CA ASP A 144 18.84 -11.27 10.60
C ASP A 144 17.59 -10.42 10.85
N LYS A 145 16.82 -10.82 11.86
CA LYS A 145 15.57 -10.15 12.24
C LYS A 145 15.81 -8.71 12.70
N LEU A 146 16.92 -8.41 13.37
CA LEU A 146 17.18 -7.06 13.86
C LEU A 146 17.48 -6.11 12.70
N LEU A 147 18.25 -6.56 11.70
CA LEU A 147 18.51 -5.81 10.48
C LEU A 147 17.23 -5.52 9.70
N GLU A 148 16.32 -6.49 9.55
CA GLU A 148 15.01 -6.24 8.92
C GLU A 148 14.19 -5.21 9.69
N LYS A 149 14.14 -5.29 11.02
CA LYS A 149 13.43 -4.30 11.85
C LYS A 149 14.04 -2.91 11.74
N LYS A 150 15.37 -2.81 11.70
CA LYS A 150 16.09 -1.56 11.47
C LYS A 150 15.72 -0.97 10.11
N PHE A 151 15.81 -1.78 9.05
CA PHE A 151 15.46 -1.39 7.70
C PHE A 151 14.01 -0.89 7.59
N SER A 152 13.06 -1.65 8.14
CA SER A 152 11.65 -1.28 8.16
C SER A 152 11.41 0.03 8.91
N SER A 153 12.06 0.24 10.06
CA SER A 153 11.94 1.51 10.80
C SER A 153 12.43 2.72 10.00
N ILE A 154 13.53 2.57 9.25
CA ILE A 154 14.10 3.63 8.42
C ILE A 154 13.18 3.95 7.25
N ILE A 155 12.72 2.93 6.52
CA ILE A 155 11.81 3.13 5.38
C ILE A 155 10.51 3.80 5.83
N ASN A 156 9.96 3.36 6.96
CA ASN A 156 8.73 3.94 7.46
C ASN A 156 8.93 5.41 7.89
N ALA A 157 10.01 5.71 8.61
CA ALA A 157 10.30 7.07 9.09
C ALA A 157 10.63 8.06 7.97
N TYR A 158 11.42 7.65 6.98
CA TYR A 158 12.00 8.58 5.99
C TYR A 158 11.35 8.52 4.60
N VAL A 159 10.57 7.47 4.31
CA VAL A 159 9.90 7.32 3.01
C VAL A 159 8.39 7.26 3.18
N ARG A 160 7.87 6.27 3.92
CA ARG A 160 6.42 6.05 4.01
C ARG A 160 5.69 7.21 4.69
N MET A 161 6.15 7.64 5.86
CA MET A 161 5.51 8.72 6.61
C MET A 161 5.53 10.04 5.82
N PRO A 162 6.67 10.55 5.31
CA PRO A 162 6.70 11.80 4.56
C PRO A 162 5.83 11.76 3.30
N LEU A 163 5.97 10.73 2.46
CA LEU A 163 5.17 10.63 1.23
C LEU A 163 3.68 10.48 1.53
N GLY A 164 3.32 9.77 2.61
CA GLY A 164 1.94 9.58 3.03
C GLY A 164 1.32 10.86 3.54
N THR A 165 2.08 11.67 4.29
CA THR A 165 1.66 13.01 4.70
C THR A 165 1.45 13.92 3.49
N ILE A 166 2.32 13.86 2.49
CA ILE A 166 2.14 14.62 1.23
C ILE A 166 0.87 14.16 0.50
N ALA A 167 0.63 12.85 0.38
CA ALA A 167 -0.59 12.31 -0.22
C ALA A 167 -1.87 12.72 0.54
N ALA A 168 -1.82 12.74 1.88
CA ALA A 168 -2.91 13.25 2.70
C ALA A 168 -3.14 14.74 2.48
N PHE A 169 -2.07 15.53 2.33
CA PHE A 169 -2.17 16.96 2.03
C PHE A 169 -2.84 17.22 0.67
N TYR A 170 -2.45 16.51 -0.39
CA TYR A 170 -3.13 16.62 -1.70
C TYR A 170 -4.63 16.30 -1.59
N THR A 171 -4.96 15.21 -0.89
CA THR A 171 -6.36 14.81 -0.68
C THR A 171 -7.15 15.90 0.07
N TYR A 172 -6.55 16.50 1.10
CA TYR A 172 -7.15 17.62 1.84
C TYR A 172 -7.32 18.86 0.96
N THR A 173 -6.33 19.22 0.15
CA THR A 173 -6.42 20.34 -0.78
C THR A 173 -7.53 20.13 -1.82
N ALA A 174 -7.67 18.91 -2.35
CA ALA A 174 -8.79 18.59 -3.22
C ALA A 174 -10.13 18.73 -2.49
N ALA A 175 -10.21 18.31 -1.23
CA ALA A 175 -11.42 18.40 -0.43
C ALA A 175 -11.88 19.85 -0.24
N VAL A 176 -11.01 20.77 0.16
CA VAL A 176 -11.40 22.17 0.44
C VAL A 176 -11.85 22.95 -0.80
N ASN A 177 -11.52 22.46 -1.99
CA ASN A 177 -11.93 23.06 -3.27
C ASN A 177 -13.14 22.35 -3.90
N GLU A 178 -13.69 21.33 -3.23
CA GLU A 178 -14.81 20.54 -3.73
C GLU A 178 -16.15 21.13 -3.25
N ASN A 179 -17.07 21.33 -4.19
CA ASN A 179 -18.41 21.84 -3.89
C ASN A 179 -19.42 20.70 -3.65
N ASN A 180 -19.17 19.52 -4.19
CA ASN A 180 -20.02 18.36 -3.97
C ASN A 180 -19.80 17.78 -2.56
N ILE A 181 -20.83 17.85 -1.71
CA ILE A 181 -20.76 17.41 -0.32
C ILE A 181 -20.33 15.95 -0.15
N ILE A 182 -20.72 15.05 -1.06
CA ILE A 182 -20.39 13.62 -0.98
C ILE A 182 -18.91 13.42 -1.27
N ILE A 183 -18.38 14.09 -2.31
CA ILE A 183 -16.96 14.03 -2.67
C ILE A 183 -16.11 14.72 -1.60
N PHE A 184 -16.56 15.86 -1.07
CA PHE A 184 -15.94 16.58 0.03
C PHE A 184 -15.75 15.68 1.27
N ILE A 185 -16.81 15.00 1.70
CA ILE A 185 -16.75 14.06 2.84
C ILE A 185 -15.81 12.90 2.53
N SER A 186 -15.88 12.34 1.31
CA SER A 186 -15.06 11.22 0.89
C SER A 186 -13.57 11.56 0.88
N LEU A 187 -13.19 12.74 0.36
CA LEU A 187 -11.82 13.23 0.35
C LEU A 187 -11.30 13.51 1.76
N ASN A 188 -12.09 14.14 2.63
CA ASN A 188 -11.67 14.38 4.02
C ASN A 188 -11.46 13.06 4.80
N ALA A 189 -12.39 12.11 4.66
CA ALA A 189 -12.26 10.80 5.27
C ALA A 189 -11.02 10.06 4.74
N MET A 190 -10.80 10.09 3.43
CA MET A 190 -9.62 9.49 2.82
C MET A 190 -8.33 10.16 3.32
N GLY A 191 -8.26 11.49 3.33
CA GLY A 191 -7.08 12.23 3.80
C GLY A 191 -6.71 11.87 5.24
N PHE A 192 -7.72 11.78 6.13
CA PHE A 192 -7.51 11.31 7.49
C PHE A 192 -7.00 9.87 7.54
N LEU A 193 -7.62 8.95 6.80
CA LEU A 193 -7.22 7.53 6.78
C LEU A 193 -5.79 7.35 6.24
N VAL A 194 -5.39 8.08 5.20
CA VAL A 194 -4.03 8.06 4.67
C VAL A 194 -3.03 8.50 5.74
N TYR A 195 -3.26 9.66 6.34
CA TYR A 195 -2.37 10.22 7.37
C TYR A 195 -2.28 9.31 8.60
N TYR A 196 -3.43 8.83 9.08
CA TYR A 196 -3.52 7.94 10.22
C TYR A 196 -2.77 6.62 9.95
N ASN A 197 -2.97 6.00 8.79
CA ASN A 197 -2.30 4.75 8.43
C ASN A 197 -0.77 4.91 8.48
N VAL A 198 -0.22 5.89 7.74
CA VAL A 198 1.24 6.02 7.65
C VAL A 198 1.87 6.40 8.98
N SER A 199 1.18 7.21 9.78
CA SER A 199 1.66 7.61 11.11
C SER A 199 1.61 6.46 12.11
N TYR A 200 0.51 5.72 12.14
CA TYR A 200 0.32 4.60 13.06
C TYR A 200 1.27 3.44 12.77
N PHE A 201 1.30 2.95 11.52
CA PHE A 201 2.19 1.86 11.15
C PHE A 201 3.66 2.28 11.16
N GLY A 202 3.95 3.55 10.85
CA GLY A 202 5.31 4.08 10.95
C GLY A 202 5.83 4.12 12.38
N LYS A 203 5.00 4.61 13.32
CA LYS A 203 5.30 4.54 14.76
C LYS A 203 5.55 3.10 15.21
N LEU A 204 4.68 2.17 14.83
CA LEU A 204 4.79 0.76 15.19
C LEU A 204 6.10 0.13 14.67
N ALA A 205 6.53 0.45 13.45
CA ALA A 205 7.79 -0.04 12.89
C ALA A 205 9.00 0.47 13.70
N ILE A 206 9.00 1.74 14.10
CA ILE A 206 10.06 2.36 14.90
C ILE A 206 10.13 1.76 16.30
N GLU A 207 9.00 1.64 16.99
CA GLU A 207 8.92 1.07 18.34
C GLU A 207 9.36 -0.39 18.36
N ASN A 208 8.92 -1.18 17.38
CA ASN A 208 9.34 -2.59 17.23
C ASN A 208 10.86 -2.72 17.09
N HIS A 209 11.51 -1.85 16.31
CA HIS A 209 12.97 -1.86 16.22
C HIS A 209 13.64 -1.53 17.57
N GLY A 210 13.14 -0.50 18.26
CA GLY A 210 13.65 -0.10 19.57
C GLY A 210 13.52 -1.18 20.64
N GLU A 211 12.40 -1.91 20.67
CA GLU A 211 12.19 -3.04 21.58
C GLU A 211 13.11 -4.22 21.31
N ASN A 212 13.23 -4.65 20.05
CA ASN A 212 14.12 -5.77 19.69
C ASN A 212 15.59 -5.41 19.94
N LYS A 213 15.98 -4.15 19.76
CA LYS A 213 17.33 -3.68 20.11
C LYS A 213 17.59 -3.75 21.63
N ARG A 214 16.61 -3.35 22.45
CA ARG A 214 16.74 -3.40 23.93
C ARG A 214 16.86 -4.84 24.44
N GLN A 215 16.11 -5.78 23.87
CA GLN A 215 16.18 -7.21 24.24
C GLN A 215 17.55 -7.86 23.99
N LEU A 216 18.39 -7.28 23.12
CA LEU A 216 19.74 -7.80 22.86
C LEU A 216 20.80 -7.20 23.79
N LEU A 217 20.48 -6.11 24.49
CA LEU A 217 21.39 -5.39 25.38
C LEU A 217 21.21 -5.81 26.85
N ASN A 218 20.10 -6.48 27.17
CA ASN A 218 19.77 -7.03 28.49
C ASN A 218 20.01 -8.54 28.50
#